data_AF-A0A0M4H729-F1
#
_entry.id   AF-A0A0M4H729-F1
#
_cell.length_a   1.000
_cell.length_b   1.000
_cell.length_c   1.000
_cell.angle_alpha   90.00
_cell.angle_beta   90.00
_cell.angle_gamma   90.00
#
_symmetry.space_group_name_H-M   'P 1'
#
loop_
_entity.id
_entity.type
_entity.pdbx_description
1 polymer ?
#
loop_
_entity_poly.entity_id
_entity_poly.type
_entity_poly.pdbx_seq_one_letter_code
_entity_poly.pdbx_strand_id
1 'polypeptide(L)'
;MSILRTVSLTSGITIGVVLCLAVIAIAVSTWILGRAPSGGGGAGRRALRWAGRAAAVVLPALLVLCTGALYLNRSGGYVTSAADLVEAIIAREPPAGAPRPLASDAALNAVPAGAWRASFSAQDAGFLKTTWKGPISGIELDVDVIAPRGYSTDDGRTYGVIEALHGFRGSPDSIIDALGSPEALQRAIDSGRIPPSIIVVPSLNVDSDEHDCANLGGRPAIATFVAQEVPRMIAATFPNVSRERAAWMVMGLSSGAYCAAWTAMTVPSQYGAAGVLSGYDRPIEGGLARAGRRVAEQNTLSAMLGGRTPDGLRMWVLGAQDDPYDAGGTAKRLLAAAHGTDSVTVDVPATGGHAWPLWVEGFPRLLEWWGSDPAVFAAVGLPPRADSTTAPTASETAGTAAPGASGEASADAAAASAGAAPPAPAGAPAPTAGPGLFAPGGAATIGLSVSAAVLAVVVLLRRGPVRARADGGRERGRRVRIGAARRRAAKCLPWAVRALGVTATALLICVAVAVIANAAGGFYTTWHDVALLPG
;
A
#
# COMPACT_ATOMS: atom_id res chain seq x y z
N MET A 1 12.62 16.84 -31.59
CA MET A 1 11.47 16.68 -30.68
C MET A 1 10.52 15.65 -31.27
N SER A 2 10.25 14.55 -30.56
CA SER A 2 9.33 13.51 -31.05
C SER A 2 7.89 14.02 -31.02
N ILE A 3 7.14 13.85 -32.11
CA ILE A 3 5.70 14.20 -32.24
C ILE A 3 4.87 13.58 -31.10
N LEU A 4 5.32 12.46 -30.52
CA LEU A 4 4.65 11.80 -29.41
C LEU A 4 4.66 12.61 -28.10
N ARG A 5 5.64 13.50 -27.90
CA ARG A 5 5.72 14.38 -26.71
C ARG A 5 4.76 15.56 -26.77
N THR A 6 4.28 15.94 -27.96
CA THR A 6 3.34 17.06 -28.13
C THR A 6 1.88 16.64 -28.02
N VAL A 7 1.60 15.33 -28.03
CA VAL A 7 0.25 14.78 -27.85
C VAL A 7 0.01 14.50 -26.36
N SER A 8 -0.65 15.44 -25.70
CA SER A 8 -1.11 15.26 -24.31
C SER A 8 -2.27 14.27 -24.26
N LEU A 9 -2.18 13.26 -23.39
CA LEU A 9 -3.23 12.24 -23.17
C LEU A 9 -4.20 12.60 -22.04
N THR A 10 -3.93 13.68 -21.32
CA THR A 10 -4.82 14.25 -20.29
C THR A 10 -5.66 15.39 -20.86
N SER A 11 -5.35 15.91 -22.05
CA SER A 11 -6.07 17.04 -22.66
C SER A 11 -7.50 16.68 -23.10
N GLY A 12 -8.45 17.55 -22.76
CA GLY A 12 -9.84 17.45 -23.24
C GLY A 12 -9.94 17.52 -24.77
N ILE A 13 -8.98 18.16 -25.44
CA ILE A 13 -8.92 18.22 -26.91
C ILE A 13 -8.63 16.83 -27.48
N THR A 14 -7.69 16.09 -26.90
CA THR A 14 -7.33 14.72 -27.33
C THR A 14 -8.51 13.76 -27.12
N ILE A 15 -9.18 13.84 -25.97
CA ILE A 15 -10.39 13.06 -25.69
C ILE A 15 -11.48 13.40 -26.73
N GLY A 16 -11.70 14.69 -27.01
CA GLY A 16 -12.66 15.15 -28.00
C GLY A 16 -12.35 14.64 -29.42
N VAL A 17 -11.08 14.61 -29.82
CA VAL A 17 -10.66 14.07 -31.13
C VAL A 17 -10.91 12.57 -31.23
N VAL A 18 -10.53 11.79 -30.22
CA VAL A 18 -10.74 10.32 -30.21
C VAL A 18 -12.24 9.98 -30.17
N LEU A 19 -13.03 10.75 -29.42
CA LEU A 19 -14.49 10.63 -29.40
C LEU A 19 -15.10 10.93 -30.78
N CYS A 20 -14.67 12.00 -31.44
CA CYS A 20 -15.10 12.33 -32.80
C CYS A 20 -14.76 11.22 -33.79
N LEU A 21 -13.55 10.65 -33.71
CA LEU A 21 -13.15 9.51 -34.53
C LEU A 21 -14.00 8.26 -34.24
N ALA A 22 -14.37 8.02 -32.98
CA ALA A 22 -15.27 6.93 -32.61
C ALA A 22 -16.66 7.12 -33.26
N VAL A 23 -17.22 8.33 -33.21
CA VAL A 23 -18.50 8.66 -33.84
C VAL A 23 -18.44 8.48 -35.36
N ILE A 24 -17.38 8.96 -36.00
CA ILE A 24 -17.15 8.78 -37.45
C ILE A 24 -17.03 7.30 -37.79
N ALA A 25 -16.26 6.53 -37.02
CA ALA A 25 -16.09 5.09 -37.23
C ALA A 25 -17.41 4.33 -37.08
N ILE A 26 -18.27 4.71 -36.12
CA ILE A 26 -19.62 4.15 -35.98
C ILE A 26 -20.46 4.48 -37.23
N ALA A 27 -20.45 5.72 -37.71
CA ALA A 27 -21.20 6.13 -38.89
C ALA A 27 -20.74 5.40 -40.17
N VAL A 28 -19.42 5.27 -40.37
CA VAL A 28 -18.82 4.53 -41.50
C VAL A 28 -19.13 3.04 -41.40
N SER A 29 -19.02 2.45 -40.22
CA SER A 29 -19.35 1.04 -39.98
C SER A 29 -20.81 0.74 -40.27
N THR A 30 -21.70 1.63 -39.84
CA THR A 30 -23.15 1.60 -40.13
C THR A 30 -23.43 1.62 -41.63
N TRP A 31 -22.66 2.42 -42.38
CA TRP A 31 -22.77 2.53 -43.84
C TRP A 31 -22.22 1.28 -44.55
N ILE A 32 -21.06 0.75 -44.14
CA ILE A 32 -20.45 -0.48 -44.69
C ILE A 32 -21.37 -1.69 -44.47
N LEU A 33 -21.88 -1.85 -43.23
CA LEU A 33 -22.83 -2.91 -42.88
C LEU A 33 -24.15 -2.78 -43.65
N GLY A 34 -24.53 -1.57 -44.03
CA GLY A 34 -25.73 -1.28 -44.80
C GLY A 34 -25.64 -1.53 -46.31
N ARG A 35 -24.43 -1.61 -46.89
CA ARG A 35 -24.22 -1.76 -48.34
C ARG A 35 -23.74 -3.13 -48.79
N ALA A 36 -23.44 -4.06 -47.89
CA ALA A 36 -22.98 -5.40 -48.25
C ALA A 36 -24.02 -6.17 -49.09
N PRO A 37 -23.75 -6.47 -50.39
CA PRO A 37 -24.67 -7.22 -51.23
C PRO A 37 -24.75 -8.68 -50.75
N SER A 38 -25.96 -9.23 -50.66
CA SER A 38 -26.20 -10.57 -50.11
C SER A 38 -26.18 -11.70 -51.16
N GLY A 39 -25.45 -11.57 -52.27
CA GLY A 39 -25.38 -12.63 -53.27
C GLY A 39 -24.22 -12.47 -54.24
N GLY A 40 -23.63 -13.61 -54.65
CA GLY A 40 -22.68 -13.72 -55.77
C GLY A 40 -21.23 -13.28 -55.49
N GLY A 41 -20.31 -14.25 -55.41
CA GLY A 41 -18.87 -13.97 -55.38
C GLY A 41 -18.04 -15.15 -54.84
N GLY A 42 -16.92 -15.46 -55.49
CA GLY A 42 -15.97 -16.53 -55.12
C GLY A 42 -15.33 -16.35 -53.74
N ALA A 43 -14.61 -17.36 -53.26
CA ALA A 43 -14.08 -17.46 -51.89
C ALA A 43 -13.31 -16.21 -51.42
N GLY A 44 -12.48 -15.60 -52.28
CA GLY A 44 -11.74 -14.36 -51.93
C GLY A 44 -12.62 -13.14 -51.68
N ARG A 45 -13.71 -12.97 -52.44
CA ARG A 45 -14.68 -11.87 -52.20
C ARG A 45 -15.50 -12.10 -50.93
N ARG A 46 -15.68 -13.36 -50.51
CA ARG A 46 -16.30 -13.69 -49.23
C ARG A 46 -15.37 -13.35 -48.06
N ALA A 47 -14.09 -13.73 -48.13
CA ALA A 47 -13.08 -13.40 -47.11
C ALA A 47 -12.94 -11.88 -46.91
N LEU A 48 -12.84 -11.10 -47.99
CA LEU A 48 -12.74 -9.64 -47.92
C LEU A 48 -13.98 -8.98 -47.30
N ARG A 49 -15.18 -9.53 -47.54
CA ARG A 49 -16.42 -9.06 -46.91
C ARG A 49 -16.46 -9.36 -45.41
N TRP A 50 -15.97 -10.53 -45.00
CA TRP A 50 -15.86 -10.88 -43.59
C TRP A 50 -14.82 -10.01 -42.87
N ALA A 51 -13.67 -9.76 -43.50
CA ALA A 51 -12.66 -8.84 -42.98
C ALA A 51 -13.22 -7.41 -42.83
N GLY A 52 -13.92 -6.89 -43.84
CA GLY A 52 -14.53 -5.56 -43.77
C GLY A 52 -15.63 -5.44 -42.70
N ARG A 53 -16.39 -6.52 -42.47
CA ARG A 53 -17.39 -6.58 -41.39
C ARG A 53 -16.75 -6.71 -40.01
N ALA A 54 -15.69 -7.49 -39.88
CA ALA A 54 -14.93 -7.59 -38.64
C ALA A 54 -14.30 -6.23 -38.29
N ALA A 55 -13.67 -5.55 -39.26
CA ALA A 55 -13.11 -4.21 -39.07
C ALA A 55 -14.19 -3.18 -38.68
N ALA A 56 -15.38 -3.24 -39.27
CA ALA A 56 -16.53 -2.39 -38.94
C ALA A 56 -17.12 -2.63 -37.53
N VAL A 57 -16.71 -3.71 -36.85
CA VAL A 57 -17.14 -3.99 -35.46
C VAL A 57 -15.99 -3.71 -34.48
N VAL A 58 -14.77 -4.11 -34.84
CA VAL A 58 -13.58 -3.99 -33.99
C VAL A 58 -13.12 -2.54 -33.85
N LEU A 59 -13.08 -1.78 -34.95
CA LEU A 59 -12.55 -0.41 -34.93
C LEU A 59 -13.37 0.55 -34.04
N PRO A 60 -14.72 0.58 -34.12
CA PRO A 60 -15.52 1.38 -33.19
C PRO A 60 -15.34 0.96 -31.73
N ALA A 61 -15.27 -0.35 -31.46
CA ALA A 61 -15.09 -0.86 -30.10
C ALA A 61 -13.75 -0.42 -29.50
N LEU A 62 -12.66 -0.48 -30.27
CA LEU A 62 -11.34 -0.01 -29.86
C LEU A 62 -11.33 1.50 -29.57
N LEU A 63 -11.97 2.31 -30.42
CA LEU A 63 -12.00 3.76 -30.23
C LEU A 63 -12.83 4.18 -29.01
N VAL A 64 -13.94 3.48 -28.72
CA VAL A 64 -14.73 3.72 -27.51
C VAL A 64 -13.95 3.30 -26.25
N LEU A 65 -13.26 2.15 -26.30
CA LEU A 65 -12.34 1.71 -25.24
C LEU A 65 -11.26 2.75 -24.96
N CYS A 66 -10.58 3.24 -26.01
CA CYS A 66 -9.56 4.28 -25.88
C CYS A 66 -10.13 5.58 -25.30
N THR A 67 -11.35 5.96 -25.68
CA THR A 67 -12.00 7.17 -25.13
C THR A 67 -12.25 7.03 -23.63
N GLY A 68 -12.77 5.88 -23.18
CA GLY A 68 -12.99 5.60 -21.75
C GLY A 68 -11.68 5.55 -20.97
N ALA A 69 -10.65 4.92 -21.53
CA ALA A 69 -9.32 4.87 -20.93
C ALA A 69 -8.69 6.28 -20.79
N LEU A 70 -8.84 7.14 -21.80
CA LEU A 70 -8.35 8.53 -21.73
C LEU A 70 -9.13 9.38 -20.73
N TYR A 71 -10.43 9.14 -20.57
CA TYR A 71 -11.25 9.82 -19.55
C TYR A 71 -10.79 9.46 -18.13
N LEU A 72 -10.62 8.16 -17.85
CA LEU A 72 -10.08 7.66 -16.58
C LEU A 72 -8.64 8.14 -16.35
N ASN A 73 -7.84 8.21 -17.41
CA ASN A 73 -6.48 8.74 -17.35
C ASN A 73 -6.44 10.24 -17.03
N ARG A 74 -7.44 11.01 -17.48
CA ARG A 74 -7.59 12.43 -17.13
C ARG A 74 -8.04 12.62 -15.68
N SER A 75 -8.89 11.75 -15.13
CA SER A 75 -9.34 11.83 -13.75
C SER A 75 -8.31 11.31 -12.74
N GLY A 76 -7.52 10.30 -13.13
CA GLY A 76 -6.52 9.66 -12.26
C GLY A 76 -5.07 10.06 -12.49
N GLY A 77 -4.75 10.76 -13.59
CA GLY A 77 -3.42 11.30 -13.85
C GLY A 77 -2.33 10.28 -14.18
N TYR A 78 -2.67 9.08 -14.66
CA TYR A 78 -1.72 7.96 -14.78
C TYR A 78 -0.61 8.16 -15.82
N VAL A 79 -0.88 8.80 -16.96
CA VAL A 79 0.07 9.01 -18.07
C VAL A 79 -0.19 10.36 -18.75
N THR A 80 0.82 11.23 -18.88
CA THR A 80 0.61 12.61 -19.35
C THR A 80 0.70 12.81 -20.87
N SER A 81 1.52 12.03 -21.57
CA SER A 81 1.77 12.15 -23.01
C SER A 81 1.82 10.81 -23.76
N ALA A 82 1.68 10.83 -25.09
CA ALA A 82 1.80 9.62 -25.90
C ALA A 82 3.23 9.05 -25.91
N ALA A 83 4.24 9.89 -25.66
CA ALA A 83 5.59 9.44 -25.41
C ALA A 83 5.68 8.66 -24.09
N ASP A 84 5.01 9.12 -23.02
CA ASP A 84 4.98 8.45 -21.72
C ASP A 84 4.21 7.12 -21.78
N LEU A 85 3.22 6.98 -22.68
CA LEU A 85 2.53 5.71 -22.93
C LEU A 85 3.43 4.72 -23.67
N VAL A 86 4.15 5.20 -24.70
CA VAL A 86 5.13 4.38 -25.42
C VAL A 86 6.31 4.03 -24.52
N GLU A 87 6.71 4.93 -23.63
CA GLU A 87 7.69 4.70 -22.58
C GLU A 87 7.13 3.74 -21.52
N ALA A 88 5.89 3.82 -21.07
CA ALA A 88 5.29 2.81 -20.19
C ALA A 88 5.11 1.43 -20.85
N ILE A 89 5.04 1.36 -22.18
CA ILE A 89 4.98 0.11 -22.96
C ILE A 89 6.40 -0.45 -23.24
N ILE A 90 7.40 0.41 -23.43
CA ILE A 90 8.79 0.05 -23.78
C ILE A 90 9.68 -0.04 -22.53
N ALA A 91 9.63 0.95 -21.67
CA ALA A 91 10.14 0.92 -20.31
C ALA A 91 9.17 0.12 -19.43
N ARG A 92 9.55 -1.12 -19.16
CA ARG A 92 9.21 -1.75 -17.88
C ARG A 92 9.94 -0.96 -16.78
N GLU A 93 9.40 0.17 -16.34
CA GLU A 93 9.54 0.44 -14.92
C GLU A 93 8.59 -0.55 -14.24
N PRO A 94 9.09 -1.58 -13.54
CA PRO A 94 8.19 -2.44 -12.81
C PRO A 94 7.40 -1.56 -11.83
N PRO A 95 6.18 -1.94 -11.41
CA PRO A 95 5.70 -1.45 -10.11
C PRO A 95 6.87 -1.57 -9.15
N ALA A 96 7.08 -0.58 -8.27
CA ALA A 96 8.15 -0.54 -7.26
C ALA A 96 8.52 -1.95 -6.73
N GLY A 97 7.50 -2.81 -6.65
CA GLY A 97 7.65 -4.24 -6.80
C GLY A 97 7.69 -4.85 -5.42
N ALA A 98 8.01 -6.14 -5.33
CA ALA A 98 8.36 -6.66 -4.01
C ALA A 98 9.56 -5.86 -3.47
N PRO A 99 9.61 -5.59 -2.15
CA PRO A 99 10.79 -5.05 -1.49
C PRO A 99 12.06 -5.74 -2.00
N ARG A 100 13.03 -4.93 -2.42
CA ARG A 100 14.36 -5.41 -2.74
C ARG A 100 15.10 -5.76 -1.44
N PRO A 101 16.03 -6.72 -1.48
CA PRO A 101 16.85 -7.02 -0.32
C PRO A 101 17.57 -5.78 0.22
N LEU A 102 17.81 -5.79 1.53
CA LEU A 102 18.76 -4.88 2.16
C LEU A 102 20.19 -5.15 1.66
N ALA A 103 21.14 -4.29 2.01
CA ALA A 103 22.54 -4.55 1.69
C ALA A 103 23.00 -5.85 2.38
N SER A 104 23.82 -6.63 1.67
CA SER A 104 24.42 -7.84 2.22
C SER A 104 25.51 -7.49 3.24
N ASP A 105 25.77 -8.39 4.19
CA ASP A 105 26.87 -8.21 5.14
C ASP A 105 28.22 -8.06 4.44
N ALA A 106 28.43 -8.76 3.32
CA ALA A 106 29.64 -8.61 2.52
C ALA A 106 29.80 -7.18 1.96
N ALA A 107 28.71 -6.56 1.49
CA ALA A 107 28.75 -5.18 1.02
C ALA A 107 29.03 -4.21 2.17
N LEU A 108 28.37 -4.40 3.31
CA LEU A 108 28.55 -3.57 4.52
C LEU A 108 29.97 -3.68 5.08
N ASN A 109 30.54 -4.89 5.11
CA ASN A 109 31.90 -5.14 5.63
C ASN A 109 33.01 -4.69 4.67
N ALA A 110 32.71 -4.52 3.37
CA ALA A 110 33.66 -4.01 2.40
C ALA A 110 33.87 -2.48 2.51
N VAL A 111 32.96 -1.76 3.17
CA VAL A 111 33.07 -0.32 3.38
C VAL A 111 34.24 -0.01 4.34
N PRO A 112 35.19 0.86 3.96
CA PRO A 112 36.28 1.25 4.86
C PRO A 112 35.76 1.85 6.17
N ALA A 113 36.35 1.47 7.30
CA ALA A 113 35.88 1.88 8.63
C ALA A 113 35.71 3.41 8.80
N GLY A 114 36.58 4.21 8.15
CA GLY A 114 36.49 5.67 8.19
C GLY A 114 35.27 6.25 7.47
N ALA A 115 34.70 5.55 6.48
CA ALA A 115 33.53 6.01 5.71
C ALA A 115 32.22 5.92 6.52
N TRP A 116 32.22 5.17 7.62
CA TRP A 116 31.08 5.13 8.55
C TRP A 116 31.05 6.32 9.50
N ARG A 117 32.14 7.07 9.70
CA ARG A 117 32.14 8.19 10.64
C ARG A 117 31.46 9.40 10.01
N ALA A 118 30.54 10.01 10.77
CA ALA A 118 29.99 11.32 10.45
C ALA A 118 30.67 12.42 11.26
N SER A 119 30.60 13.65 10.76
CA SER A 119 31.00 14.86 11.49
C SER A 119 29.76 15.64 11.84
N PHE A 120 29.53 15.86 13.14
CA PHE A 120 28.36 16.58 13.64
C PHE A 120 28.72 18.01 14.03
N SER A 121 27.81 18.94 13.73
CA SER A 121 27.85 20.31 14.25
C SER A 121 27.04 20.36 15.54
N ALA A 122 27.68 20.76 16.63
CA ALA A 122 27.02 20.88 17.93
C ALA A 122 26.16 22.15 18.00
N GLN A 123 24.94 21.98 18.47
CA GLN A 123 23.95 23.00 18.74
C GLN A 123 23.71 23.08 20.27
N ASP A 124 22.65 23.79 20.67
CA ASP A 124 22.27 23.88 22.08
C ASP A 124 21.71 22.56 22.63
N ALA A 125 21.73 22.39 23.96
CA ALA A 125 21.08 21.29 24.68
C ALA A 125 21.46 19.85 24.26
N GLY A 126 22.70 19.63 23.77
CA GLY A 126 23.18 18.29 23.38
C GLY A 126 22.68 17.85 22.00
N PHE A 127 22.11 18.79 21.23
CA PHE A 127 21.64 18.56 19.89
C PHE A 127 22.79 18.65 18.88
N LEU A 128 22.87 17.69 17.97
CA LEU A 128 23.96 17.50 17.02
C LEU A 128 23.38 17.30 15.62
N LYS A 129 23.80 18.10 14.65
CA LYS A 129 23.30 18.02 13.26
C LYS A 129 24.37 17.56 12.28
N THR A 130 23.96 16.78 11.29
CA THR A 130 24.79 16.49 10.12
C THR A 130 23.93 16.21 8.90
N THR A 131 24.50 16.42 7.71
CA THR A 131 24.01 15.80 6.47
C THR A 131 25.00 14.71 6.12
N TRP A 132 24.53 13.47 6.01
CA TRP A 132 25.40 12.31 5.85
C TRP A 132 25.00 11.46 4.65
N LYS A 133 26.01 10.97 3.92
CA LYS A 133 25.84 10.14 2.74
C LYS A 133 26.13 8.67 3.04
N GLY A 134 25.10 7.83 2.88
CA GLY A 134 25.21 6.38 2.98
C GLY A 134 26.16 5.80 1.92
N PRO A 135 27.23 5.08 2.31
CA PRO A 135 28.24 4.56 1.38
C PRO A 135 27.72 3.46 0.43
N ILE A 136 26.64 2.77 0.79
CA ILE A 136 25.98 1.72 0.00
C ILE A 136 24.72 2.24 -0.68
N SER A 137 23.83 2.90 0.06
CA SER A 137 22.57 3.40 -0.53
C SER A 137 22.79 4.59 -1.47
N GLY A 138 23.87 5.36 -1.26
CA GLY A 138 24.13 6.62 -1.95
C GLY A 138 23.20 7.76 -1.52
N ILE A 139 22.31 7.53 -0.56
CA ILE A 139 21.38 8.51 -0.01
C ILE A 139 22.16 9.52 0.83
N GLU A 140 21.92 10.81 0.59
CA GLU A 140 22.51 11.92 1.33
C GLU A 140 21.38 12.73 1.95
N LEU A 141 21.22 12.59 3.27
CA LEU A 141 20.11 13.16 4.03
C LEU A 141 20.58 13.65 5.40
N ASP A 142 19.77 14.51 6.00
CA ASP A 142 19.99 14.99 7.36
C ASP A 142 19.83 13.84 8.36
N VAL A 143 20.73 13.83 9.34
CA VAL A 143 20.68 12.93 10.50
C VAL A 143 21.00 13.77 11.72
N ASP A 144 20.03 13.88 12.61
CA ASP A 144 20.21 14.63 13.85
C ASP A 144 20.36 13.67 15.03
N VAL A 145 21.13 14.08 16.04
CA VAL A 145 21.37 13.30 17.25
C VAL A 145 21.13 14.16 18.48
N ILE A 146 20.50 13.56 19.49
CA ILE A 146 20.37 14.13 20.83
C ILE A 146 21.23 13.30 21.76
N ALA A 147 22.33 13.89 22.23
CA ALA A 147 23.15 13.33 23.28
C ALA A 147 22.65 13.83 24.65
N PRO A 148 22.59 12.95 25.68
CA PRO A 148 22.19 13.38 27.01
C PRO A 148 23.23 14.33 27.62
N ARG A 149 22.81 15.16 28.57
CA ARG A 149 23.69 16.07 29.29
C ARG A 149 24.85 15.30 29.93
N GLY A 150 26.06 15.79 29.71
CA GLY A 150 27.28 15.17 30.23
C GLY A 150 27.78 13.98 29.40
N TYR A 151 27.19 13.70 28.24
CA TYR A 151 27.74 12.72 27.30
C TYR A 151 29.20 13.05 26.96
N SER A 152 30.05 12.04 27.02
CA SER A 152 31.42 12.06 26.50
C SER A 152 31.77 10.68 25.97
N THR A 153 32.62 10.59 24.96
CA THR A 153 33.13 9.31 24.46
C THR A 153 34.01 8.59 25.47
N ASP A 154 34.55 9.31 26.46
CA ASP A 154 35.56 8.83 27.40
C ASP A 154 35.03 8.70 28.84
N ASP A 155 33.70 8.79 29.03
CA ASP A 155 33.06 8.72 30.36
C ASP A 155 32.95 7.29 30.93
N GLY A 156 33.36 6.28 30.16
CA GLY A 156 33.30 4.87 30.53
C GLY A 156 31.89 4.28 30.59
N ARG A 157 30.87 4.99 30.12
CA ARG A 157 29.47 4.53 30.08
C ARG A 157 29.13 3.94 28.73
N THR A 158 28.28 2.92 28.73
CA THR A 158 27.62 2.42 27.52
C THR A 158 26.26 3.08 27.35
N TYR A 159 25.91 3.49 26.14
CA TYR A 159 24.67 4.19 25.83
C TYR A 159 23.71 3.31 25.02
N GLY A 160 22.43 3.30 25.39
CA GLY A 160 21.36 2.81 24.53
C GLY A 160 21.12 3.76 23.35
N VAL A 161 20.42 3.28 22.33
CA VAL A 161 20.08 4.08 21.15
C VAL A 161 18.60 3.97 20.82
N ILE A 162 17.98 5.13 20.60
CA ILE A 162 16.63 5.25 20.10
C ILE A 162 16.70 5.88 18.71
N GLU A 163 16.40 5.11 17.67
CA GLU A 163 16.26 5.63 16.30
C GLU A 163 14.82 6.09 16.07
N ALA A 164 14.58 7.39 15.94
CA ALA A 164 13.25 7.97 15.80
C ALA A 164 12.96 8.40 14.36
N LEU A 165 11.84 7.93 13.82
CA LEU A 165 11.42 8.14 12.44
C LEU A 165 10.21 9.09 12.39
N HIS A 166 10.40 10.22 11.72
CA HIS A 166 9.35 11.23 11.54
C HIS A 166 8.28 10.78 10.53
N GLY A 167 7.08 11.36 10.62
CA GLY A 167 6.00 11.14 9.65
C GLY A 167 6.18 11.90 8.33
N PHE A 168 5.32 11.65 7.35
CA PHE A 168 5.34 12.31 6.06
C PHE A 168 5.14 13.83 6.21
N ARG A 169 5.91 14.61 5.44
CA ARG A 169 6.09 16.07 5.57
C ARG A 169 6.75 16.54 6.86
N GLY A 170 7.23 15.62 7.70
CA GLY A 170 8.12 15.91 8.80
C GLY A 170 9.58 16.03 8.37
N SER A 171 10.42 16.30 9.35
CA SER A 171 11.89 16.35 9.28
C SER A 171 12.47 15.94 10.65
N PRO A 172 13.78 15.66 10.73
CA PRO A 172 14.46 15.43 12.00
C PRO A 172 14.18 16.50 13.07
N ASP A 173 14.35 17.77 12.71
CA ASP A 173 14.01 18.91 13.59
C ASP A 173 12.56 18.85 14.10
N SER A 174 11.60 18.59 13.21
CA SER A 174 10.18 18.69 13.56
C SER A 174 9.75 17.69 14.64
N ILE A 175 10.27 16.46 14.62
CA ILE A 175 9.94 15.45 15.62
C ILE A 175 10.67 15.72 16.94
N ILE A 176 11.90 16.22 16.86
CA ILE A 176 12.71 16.57 18.03
C ILE A 176 12.04 17.68 18.82
N ASP A 177 11.70 18.77 18.14
CA ASP A 177 11.06 19.95 18.73
C ASP A 177 9.67 19.61 19.27
N ALA A 178 8.83 18.96 18.45
CA ALA A 178 7.44 18.74 18.82
C ALA A 178 7.27 17.77 20.00
N LEU A 179 8.14 16.75 20.12
CA LEU A 179 8.10 15.81 21.26
C LEU A 179 8.83 16.35 22.50
N GLY A 180 9.53 17.48 22.42
CA GLY A 180 10.43 17.93 23.49
C GLY A 180 11.47 16.85 23.82
N SER A 181 12.04 16.26 22.77
CA SER A 181 12.85 15.03 22.86
C SER A 181 14.06 15.17 23.79
N PRO A 182 14.83 16.28 23.78
CA PRO A 182 15.97 16.45 24.69
C PRO A 182 15.56 16.40 26.16
N GLU A 183 14.53 17.14 26.56
CA GLU A 183 14.10 17.18 27.95
C GLU A 183 13.41 15.89 28.38
N ALA A 184 12.64 15.25 27.48
CA ALA A 184 12.01 13.96 27.76
C ALA A 184 13.05 12.85 27.96
N LEU A 185 14.04 12.75 27.07
CA LEU A 185 15.16 11.82 27.18
C LEU A 185 15.89 12.02 28.51
N GLN A 186 16.26 13.27 28.79
CA GLN A 186 17.03 13.59 29.98
C GLN A 186 16.26 13.32 31.27
N ARG A 187 14.97 13.65 31.34
CA ARG A 187 14.13 13.30 32.50
C ARG A 187 14.02 11.79 32.70
N ALA A 188 13.92 11.02 31.62
CA ALA A 188 13.85 9.56 31.70
C ALA A 188 15.17 8.96 32.24
N ILE A 189 16.32 9.49 31.82
CA ILE A 189 17.64 9.10 32.34
C ILE A 189 17.81 9.53 33.80
N ASP A 190 17.53 10.80 34.13
CA ASP A 190 17.70 11.35 35.49
C ASP A 190 16.81 10.64 36.52
N SER A 191 15.64 10.16 36.10
CA SER A 191 14.73 9.36 36.95
C SER A 191 15.03 7.86 36.98
N GLY A 192 16.10 7.42 36.29
CA GLY A 192 16.46 6.01 36.18
C GLY A 192 15.37 5.15 35.54
N ARG A 193 14.52 5.74 34.68
CA ARG A 193 13.48 5.00 33.94
C ARG A 193 14.02 4.33 32.69
N ILE A 194 15.09 4.88 32.10
CA ILE A 194 15.88 4.26 31.05
C ILE A 194 17.37 4.38 31.41
N PRO A 195 18.25 3.50 30.89
CA PRO A 195 19.69 3.71 30.98
C PRO A 195 20.12 4.98 30.21
N PRO A 196 21.36 5.48 30.43
CA PRO A 196 21.95 6.50 29.56
C PRO A 196 21.76 6.11 28.09
N SER A 197 21.17 7.00 27.31
CA SER A 197 20.78 6.70 25.92
C SER A 197 20.91 7.95 25.05
N ILE A 198 21.11 7.76 23.75
CA ILE A 198 21.03 8.82 22.73
C ILE A 198 19.78 8.61 21.86
N ILE A 199 19.28 9.70 21.26
CA ILE A 199 18.27 9.61 20.20
C ILE A 199 18.94 9.97 18.88
N VAL A 200 18.74 9.18 17.83
CA VAL A 200 19.14 9.47 16.44
C VAL A 200 17.89 9.62 15.59
N VAL A 201 17.86 10.63 14.74
CA VAL A 201 16.69 10.98 13.92
C VAL A 201 17.15 11.17 12.48
N PRO A 202 17.20 10.09 11.66
CA PRO A 202 17.47 10.24 10.24
C PRO A 202 16.25 10.82 9.52
N SER A 203 16.49 11.64 8.50
CA SER A 203 15.46 12.03 7.56
C SER A 203 15.06 10.82 6.69
N LEU A 204 13.78 10.74 6.36
CA LEU A 204 13.20 9.77 5.43
C LEU A 204 12.89 10.38 4.05
N ASN A 205 13.14 11.68 3.88
CA ASN A 205 12.71 12.45 2.70
C ASN A 205 13.74 12.37 1.57
N VAL A 206 13.84 11.19 0.93
CA VAL A 206 14.69 11.01 -0.28
C VAL A 206 14.25 11.86 -1.47
N ASP A 207 13.00 12.33 -1.44
CA ASP A 207 12.37 13.30 -2.33
C ASP A 207 11.12 13.90 -1.64
N SER A 208 10.22 14.51 -2.41
CA SER A 208 8.99 15.12 -1.92
C SER A 208 7.82 14.15 -1.71
N ASP A 209 7.97 12.88 -2.06
CA ASP A 209 6.91 11.88 -1.98
C ASP A 209 6.80 11.27 -0.57
N GLU A 210 5.76 10.48 -0.30
CA GLU A 210 5.60 9.79 0.98
C GLU A 210 6.64 8.68 1.18
N HIS A 211 6.91 8.34 2.44
CA HIS A 211 7.99 7.41 2.81
C HIS A 211 7.78 6.01 2.24
N ASP A 212 8.79 5.50 1.55
CA ASP A 212 8.76 4.15 0.96
C ASP A 212 8.89 3.03 2.00
N CYS A 213 9.57 3.28 3.12
CA CYS A 213 9.99 2.35 4.19
C CYS A 213 10.83 1.12 3.77
N ALA A 214 10.74 0.69 2.51
CA ALA A 214 11.44 -0.45 1.93
C ALA A 214 12.36 -0.03 0.78
N ASN A 215 13.36 -0.86 0.45
CA ASN A 215 14.10 -0.69 -0.81
C ASN A 215 13.18 -1.09 -1.97
N LEU A 216 12.96 -0.17 -2.92
CA LEU A 216 12.03 -0.39 -4.02
C LEU A 216 12.69 -0.19 -5.38
N GLY A 217 12.12 -0.80 -6.42
CA GLY A 217 12.59 -0.63 -7.78
C GLY A 217 12.43 0.80 -8.29
N GLY A 218 13.52 1.38 -8.81
CA GLY A 218 13.53 2.77 -9.29
C GLY A 218 13.54 3.82 -8.18
N ARG A 219 13.58 3.40 -6.91
CA ARG A 219 13.59 4.27 -5.72
C ARG A 219 14.95 4.18 -5.01
N PRO A 220 15.40 5.24 -4.31
CA PRO A 220 16.55 5.17 -3.42
C PRO A 220 16.39 4.06 -2.37
N ALA A 221 17.49 3.43 -1.97
CA ALA A 221 17.50 2.29 -1.04
C ALA A 221 17.33 2.74 0.43
N ILE A 222 16.18 3.35 0.75
CA ILE A 222 15.92 3.97 2.05
C ILE A 222 15.96 2.99 3.21
N ALA A 223 15.52 1.74 3.01
CA ALA A 223 15.58 0.74 4.06
C ALA A 223 17.02 0.32 4.38
N THR A 224 17.91 0.25 3.38
CA THR A 224 19.34 0.07 3.63
C THR A 224 19.90 1.24 4.44
N PHE A 225 19.56 2.47 4.05
CA PHE A 225 20.05 3.67 4.73
C PHE A 225 19.63 3.70 6.21
N VAL A 226 18.34 3.62 6.49
CA VAL A 226 17.77 3.70 7.83
C VAL A 226 18.13 2.46 8.65
N ALA A 227 17.84 1.26 8.15
CA ALA A 227 17.92 0.07 8.97
C ALA A 227 19.34 -0.51 9.14
N GLN A 228 20.31 -0.12 8.30
CA GLN A 228 21.66 -0.69 8.32
C GLN A 228 22.79 0.35 8.37
N GLU A 229 22.69 1.43 7.60
CA GLU A 229 23.78 2.41 7.48
C GLU A 229 23.78 3.41 8.62
N VAL A 230 22.62 3.95 9.01
CA VAL A 230 22.49 4.88 10.14
C VAL A 230 22.97 4.24 11.45
N PRO A 231 22.55 3.02 11.84
CA PRO A 231 23.10 2.34 13.03
C PRO A 231 24.62 2.14 12.98
N ARG A 232 25.18 1.80 11.81
CA ARG A 232 26.63 1.66 11.63
C ARG A 232 27.35 2.98 11.76
N MET A 233 26.78 4.05 11.19
CA MET A 233 27.31 5.40 11.29
C MET A 233 27.32 5.89 12.73
N ILE A 234 26.20 5.70 13.44
CA ILE A 234 26.09 6.06 14.86
C ILE A 234 27.11 5.30 15.67
N ALA A 235 27.24 4.00 15.50
CA ALA A 235 28.16 3.22 16.29
C ALA A 235 29.64 3.41 15.89
N ALA A 236 29.93 3.99 14.71
CA ALA A 236 31.28 4.42 14.33
C ALA A 236 31.64 5.81 14.88
N THR A 237 30.63 6.67 15.08
CA THR A 237 30.79 8.07 15.52
C THR A 237 30.68 8.22 17.04
N PHE A 238 29.80 7.45 17.67
CA PHE A 238 29.58 7.37 19.12
C PHE A 238 30.00 5.97 19.59
N PRO A 239 31.31 5.70 19.76
CA PRO A 239 31.83 4.34 19.93
C PRO A 239 31.38 3.63 21.21
N ASN A 240 30.84 4.37 22.18
CA ASN A 240 30.30 3.86 23.44
C ASN A 240 28.79 3.59 23.41
N VAL A 241 28.13 3.62 22.24
CA VAL A 241 26.78 3.03 22.13
C VAL A 241 26.87 1.50 22.20
N SER A 242 25.85 0.88 22.79
CA SER A 242 25.77 -0.58 22.88
C SER A 242 25.75 -1.22 21.49
N ARG A 243 26.28 -2.45 21.39
CA ARG A 243 26.15 -3.30 20.18
C ARG A 243 25.04 -4.34 20.32
N GLU A 244 24.43 -4.43 21.49
CA GLU A 244 23.37 -5.40 21.77
C GLU A 244 22.02 -4.86 21.34
N ARG A 245 21.28 -5.63 20.52
CA ARG A 245 19.96 -5.21 20.02
C ARG A 245 18.98 -4.81 21.11
N ALA A 246 19.07 -5.38 22.32
CA ALA A 246 18.18 -5.04 23.43
C ALA A 246 18.29 -3.56 23.82
N ALA A 247 19.47 -2.95 23.70
CA ALA A 247 19.70 -1.53 23.93
C ALA A 247 19.42 -0.64 22.70
N TRP A 248 18.79 -1.19 21.66
CA TRP A 248 18.37 -0.45 20.45
C TRP A 248 16.86 -0.55 20.24
N MET A 249 16.20 0.60 20.23
CA MET A 249 14.80 0.74 19.85
C MET A 249 14.69 1.58 18.58
N VAL A 250 13.87 1.15 17.63
CA VAL A 250 13.40 2.03 16.55
C VAL A 250 11.97 2.48 16.86
N MET A 251 11.68 3.76 16.77
CA MET A 251 10.33 4.28 16.98
C MET A 251 9.92 5.19 15.84
N GLY A 252 8.62 5.38 15.66
CA GLY A 252 8.15 6.40 14.74
C GLY A 252 6.76 6.90 15.07
N LEU A 253 6.39 7.99 14.39
CA LEU A 253 5.03 8.54 14.37
C LEU A 253 4.46 8.50 12.95
N SER A 254 3.15 8.25 12.81
CA SER A 254 2.47 8.24 11.50
C SER A 254 3.14 7.28 10.49
N SER A 255 3.47 7.74 9.27
CA SER A 255 4.23 6.97 8.28
C SER A 255 5.57 6.43 8.82
N GLY A 256 6.26 7.21 9.65
CA GLY A 256 7.46 6.80 10.35
C GLY A 256 7.21 5.66 11.34
N ALA A 257 6.02 5.60 11.97
CA ALA A 257 5.64 4.50 12.87
C ALA A 257 5.48 3.18 12.10
N TYR A 258 4.90 3.24 10.89
CA TYR A 258 4.84 2.09 10.00
C TYR A 258 6.26 1.65 9.58
N CYS A 259 7.11 2.61 9.16
CA CYS A 259 8.50 2.31 8.82
C CYS A 259 9.28 1.72 10.02
N ALA A 260 9.03 2.18 11.26
CA ALA A 260 9.72 1.68 12.45
C ALA A 260 9.38 0.22 12.74
N ALA A 261 8.09 -0.14 12.73
CA ALA A 261 7.65 -1.52 12.90
C ALA A 261 8.19 -2.43 11.79
N TRP A 262 8.14 -1.97 10.54
CA TRP A 262 8.69 -2.68 9.39
C TRP A 262 10.21 -2.90 9.54
N THR A 263 10.95 -1.87 9.93
CA THR A 263 12.41 -1.91 10.15
C THR A 263 12.79 -2.88 11.25
N ALA A 264 12.13 -2.83 12.41
CA ALA A 264 12.40 -3.73 13.53
C ALA A 264 12.17 -5.20 13.15
N MET A 265 11.13 -5.47 12.35
CA MET A 265 10.86 -6.81 11.86
C MET A 265 11.86 -7.27 10.79
N THR A 266 12.37 -6.36 9.97
CA THR A 266 13.24 -6.73 8.84
C THR A 266 14.72 -6.81 9.24
N VAL A 267 15.12 -6.11 10.30
CA VAL A 267 16.49 -6.13 10.86
C VAL A 267 16.45 -6.47 12.36
N PRO A 268 15.98 -7.67 12.74
CA PRO A 268 15.87 -8.04 14.15
C PRO A 268 17.22 -8.14 14.83
N SER A 269 18.32 -8.39 14.10
CA SER A 269 19.66 -8.39 14.69
C SER A 269 20.11 -7.03 15.23
N GLN A 270 19.47 -5.93 14.80
CA GLN A 270 19.79 -4.57 15.23
C GLN A 270 18.83 -4.05 16.30
N TYR A 271 17.53 -4.37 16.23
CA TYR A 271 16.51 -3.78 17.09
C TYR A 271 15.84 -4.84 17.97
N GLY A 272 15.86 -4.62 19.29
CA GLY A 272 15.14 -5.44 20.27
C GLY A 272 13.73 -4.94 20.54
N ALA A 273 13.48 -3.65 20.30
CA ALA A 273 12.19 -3.01 20.56
C ALA A 273 11.73 -2.09 19.43
N ALA A 274 10.42 -1.91 19.31
CA ALA A 274 9.82 -0.92 18.42
C ALA A 274 8.73 -0.07 19.10
N GLY A 275 8.74 1.25 18.85
CA GLY A 275 7.68 2.17 19.25
C GLY A 275 6.83 2.61 18.06
N VAL A 276 5.52 2.39 18.11
CA VAL A 276 4.60 2.64 16.98
C VAL A 276 3.51 3.62 17.41
N LEU A 277 3.69 4.92 17.12
CA LEU A 277 2.72 5.96 17.49
C LEU A 277 1.86 6.35 16.29
N SER A 278 0.57 6.06 16.36
CA SER A 278 -0.39 6.30 15.27
C SER A 278 0.04 5.72 13.91
N GLY A 279 0.63 4.51 13.93
CA GLY A 279 0.91 3.77 12.70
C GLY A 279 -0.34 3.12 12.11
N TYR A 280 -0.23 2.64 10.87
CA TYR A 280 -1.26 1.90 10.16
C TYR A 280 -0.81 0.46 9.92
N ASP A 281 -1.75 -0.48 9.88
CA ASP A 281 -1.40 -1.91 9.73
C ASP A 281 -0.99 -2.25 8.29
N ARG A 282 -1.75 -1.79 7.32
CA ARG A 282 -1.47 -1.96 5.89
C ARG A 282 -0.78 -0.71 5.35
N PRO A 283 0.23 -0.80 4.47
CA PRO A 283 0.82 0.40 3.86
C PRO A 283 -0.24 1.16 3.07
N ILE A 284 -0.47 2.41 3.46
CA ILE A 284 -1.40 3.34 2.80
C ILE A 284 -0.69 4.49 2.08
N GLU A 285 0.61 4.67 2.35
CA GLU A 285 1.48 5.69 1.78
C GLU A 285 2.74 5.09 1.13
N GLY A 286 3.41 5.89 0.31
CA GLY A 286 4.71 5.58 -0.28
C GLY A 286 4.66 4.48 -1.35
N GLY A 287 5.84 4.05 -1.79
CA GLY A 287 5.99 3.04 -2.83
C GLY A 287 5.44 1.67 -2.44
N LEU A 288 5.42 1.30 -1.15
CA LEU A 288 4.82 0.04 -0.70
C LEU A 288 3.31 -0.01 -0.91
N ALA A 289 2.59 1.09 -0.65
CA ALA A 289 1.16 1.18 -0.93
C ALA A 289 0.85 1.09 -2.44
N ARG A 290 1.77 1.60 -3.26
CA ARG A 290 1.67 1.65 -4.73
C ARG A 290 2.23 0.41 -5.44
N ALA A 291 2.93 -0.48 -4.72
CA ALA A 291 3.57 -1.68 -5.28
C ALA A 291 2.60 -2.82 -5.65
N GLY A 292 1.30 -2.63 -5.40
CA GLY A 292 0.23 -3.57 -5.73
C GLY A 292 -0.24 -4.39 -4.55
N ARG A 293 -1.43 -4.99 -4.68
CA ARG A 293 -2.18 -5.56 -3.54
C ARG A 293 -1.40 -6.63 -2.78
N ARG A 294 -0.76 -7.56 -3.50
CA ARG A 294 0.02 -8.66 -2.90
C ARG A 294 1.21 -8.14 -2.09
N VAL A 295 1.92 -7.14 -2.60
CA VAL A 295 3.05 -6.53 -1.89
C VAL A 295 2.54 -5.85 -0.62
N ALA A 296 1.48 -5.06 -0.72
CA ALA A 296 0.88 -4.41 0.44
C ALA A 296 0.31 -5.41 1.48
N GLU A 297 -0.24 -6.56 1.05
CA GLU A 297 -0.65 -7.65 1.94
C GLU A 297 0.55 -8.27 2.66
N GLN A 298 1.64 -8.56 1.94
CA GLN A 298 2.86 -9.13 2.51
C GLN A 298 3.60 -8.16 3.44
N ASN A 299 3.38 -6.86 3.28
CA ASN A 299 3.93 -5.80 4.12
C ASN A 299 2.89 -5.23 5.10
N THR A 300 1.76 -5.91 5.30
CA THR A 300 0.85 -5.57 6.40
C THR A 300 1.50 -5.98 7.72
N LEU A 301 1.65 -5.07 8.68
CA LEU A 301 2.49 -5.27 9.86
C LEU A 301 2.04 -6.47 10.70
N SER A 302 0.72 -6.65 10.89
CA SER A 302 0.16 -7.81 11.58
C SER A 302 0.41 -9.12 10.83
N ALA A 303 0.41 -9.11 9.49
CA ALA A 303 0.77 -10.28 8.69
C ALA A 303 2.27 -10.59 8.78
N MET A 304 3.13 -9.57 8.79
CA MET A 304 4.58 -9.73 8.99
C MET A 304 4.88 -10.27 10.39
N LEU A 305 4.26 -9.71 11.43
CA LEU A 305 4.45 -10.13 12.82
C LEU A 305 3.89 -11.54 13.07
N GLY A 306 2.74 -11.88 12.51
CA GLY A 306 2.16 -13.22 12.63
C GLY A 306 2.87 -14.28 11.79
N GLY A 307 3.63 -13.88 10.76
CA GLY A 307 4.29 -14.79 9.83
C GLY A 307 5.80 -14.95 10.03
N ARG A 308 6.44 -14.13 10.88
CA ARG A 308 7.88 -14.21 11.17
C ARG A 308 8.19 -15.34 12.16
N THR A 309 9.47 -15.72 12.22
CA THR A 309 10.00 -16.50 13.35
C THR A 309 10.18 -15.57 14.55
N PRO A 310 9.57 -15.86 15.72
CA PRO A 310 9.78 -15.06 16.91
C PRO A 310 11.24 -15.07 17.37
N ASP A 311 11.73 -13.90 17.77
CA ASP A 311 13.11 -13.70 18.25
C ASP A 311 13.18 -12.82 19.51
N GLY A 312 12.04 -12.54 20.12
CA GLY A 312 11.95 -11.72 21.33
C GLY A 312 11.66 -10.24 21.04
N LEU A 313 11.21 -9.91 19.82
CA LEU A 313 10.89 -8.54 19.46
C LEU A 313 9.75 -8.01 20.32
N ARG A 314 9.97 -6.87 20.96
CA ARG A 314 8.95 -6.16 21.74
C ARG A 314 8.42 -4.96 20.96
N MET A 315 7.12 -4.74 20.96
CA MET A 315 6.53 -3.51 20.42
C MET A 315 5.62 -2.83 21.43
N TRP A 316 5.66 -1.50 21.45
CA TRP A 316 4.65 -0.68 22.10
C TRP A 316 3.90 0.13 21.06
N VAL A 317 2.57 -0.01 21.03
CA VAL A 317 1.72 0.54 19.98
C VAL A 317 0.68 1.46 20.59
N LEU A 318 0.77 2.75 20.26
CA LEU A 318 -0.19 3.77 20.65
C LEU A 318 -1.05 4.14 19.46
N GLY A 319 -2.37 4.05 19.60
CA GLY A 319 -3.30 4.49 18.56
C GLY A 319 -4.67 4.81 19.11
N ALA A 320 -5.15 6.03 18.90
CA ALA A 320 -6.50 6.42 19.32
C ALA A 320 -7.57 5.72 18.46
N GLN A 321 -8.73 5.44 19.06
CA GLN A 321 -9.85 4.79 18.36
C GLN A 321 -10.52 5.72 17.33
N ASP A 322 -10.40 7.04 17.49
CA ASP A 322 -10.89 8.07 16.58
C ASP A 322 -9.82 8.56 15.58
N ASP A 323 -8.67 7.89 15.49
CA ASP A 323 -7.66 8.18 14.48
C ASP A 323 -8.19 7.83 13.06
N PRO A 324 -8.19 8.77 12.10
CA PRO A 324 -8.72 8.55 10.75
C PRO A 324 -8.00 7.45 9.94
N TYR A 325 -6.81 7.04 10.37
CA TYR A 325 -6.02 5.98 9.72
C TYR A 325 -6.13 4.62 10.41
N ASP A 326 -7.12 4.45 11.31
CA ASP A 326 -7.35 3.20 12.05
C ASP A 326 -6.13 2.78 12.90
N ALA A 327 -5.48 3.74 13.56
CA ALA A 327 -4.36 3.46 14.45
C ALA A 327 -4.76 2.57 15.64
N GLY A 328 -5.94 2.82 16.22
CA GLY A 328 -6.48 1.96 17.28
C GLY A 328 -6.78 0.53 16.83
N GLY A 329 -7.25 0.34 15.59
CA GLY A 329 -7.40 -1.00 15.00
C GLY A 329 -6.05 -1.65 14.69
N THR A 330 -5.07 -0.87 14.26
CA THR A 330 -3.69 -1.32 14.03
C THR A 330 -3.07 -1.87 15.30
N ALA A 331 -3.21 -1.17 16.43
CA ALA A 331 -2.76 -1.65 17.73
C ALA A 331 -3.38 -3.01 18.09
N LYS A 332 -4.71 -3.14 17.92
CA LYS A 332 -5.43 -4.40 18.19
C LYS A 332 -4.98 -5.55 17.29
N ARG A 333 -4.72 -5.30 16.00
CA ARG A 333 -4.26 -6.31 15.04
C ARG A 333 -2.83 -6.76 15.32
N LEU A 334 -1.93 -5.85 15.67
CA LEU A 334 -0.58 -6.19 16.10
C LEU A 334 -0.57 -7.02 17.39
N LEU A 335 -1.37 -6.63 18.38
CA LEU A 335 -1.55 -7.41 19.61
C LEU A 335 -2.02 -8.85 19.32
N ALA A 336 -2.99 -9.01 18.43
CA ALA A 336 -3.52 -10.32 18.06
C ALA A 336 -2.54 -11.17 17.23
N ALA A 337 -1.61 -10.54 16.51
CA ALA A 337 -0.62 -11.22 15.66
C ALA A 337 0.66 -11.64 16.42
N ALA A 338 0.93 -11.03 17.57
CA ALA A 338 2.08 -11.37 18.41
C ALA A 338 2.01 -12.83 18.87
N HIS A 339 3.13 -13.54 18.80
CA HIS A 339 3.21 -14.95 19.16
C HIS A 339 4.63 -15.37 19.56
N GLY A 340 4.73 -16.52 20.24
CA GLY A 340 6.02 -17.04 20.71
C GLY A 340 6.68 -16.12 21.73
N THR A 341 7.94 -15.77 21.49
CA THR A 341 8.69 -14.82 22.33
C THR A 341 8.47 -13.36 21.93
N ASP A 342 7.86 -13.07 20.78
CA ASP A 342 7.53 -11.71 20.38
C ASP A 342 6.32 -11.21 21.16
N SER A 343 6.32 -9.93 21.53
CA SER A 343 5.27 -9.35 22.37
C SER A 343 4.88 -7.94 21.93
N VAL A 344 3.61 -7.61 22.13
CA VAL A 344 3.04 -6.29 21.80
C VAL A 344 2.28 -5.77 23.02
N THR A 345 2.61 -4.54 23.44
CA THR A 345 1.86 -3.78 24.44
C THR A 345 1.09 -2.67 23.71
N VAL A 346 -0.17 -2.44 24.07
CA VAL A 346 -1.01 -1.46 23.38
C VAL A 346 -1.59 -0.41 24.31
N ASP A 347 -1.58 0.84 23.85
CA ASP A 347 -2.33 1.96 24.41
C ASP A 347 -3.37 2.41 23.37
N VAL A 348 -4.66 2.21 23.67
CA VAL A 348 -5.75 2.44 22.71
C VAL A 348 -6.80 3.40 23.29
N PRO A 349 -6.46 4.69 23.51
CA PRO A 349 -7.39 5.65 24.08
C PRO A 349 -8.61 5.84 23.17
N ALA A 350 -9.77 6.13 23.77
CA ALA A 350 -11.01 6.32 23.02
C ALA A 350 -10.94 7.53 22.07
N THR A 351 -10.22 8.58 22.48
CA THR A 351 -10.04 9.82 21.72
C THR A 351 -8.58 10.27 21.73
N GLY A 352 -8.18 11.01 20.70
CA GLY A 352 -6.84 11.59 20.58
C GLY A 352 -6.46 11.90 19.13
N GLY A 353 -7.11 11.24 18.18
CA GLY A 353 -6.93 11.41 16.75
C GLY A 353 -5.50 11.13 16.28
N HIS A 354 -5.19 11.62 15.07
CA HIS A 354 -3.85 11.56 14.49
C HIS A 354 -3.09 12.86 14.74
N ALA A 355 -2.70 13.11 15.99
CA ALA A 355 -2.29 14.44 16.41
C ALA A 355 -1.13 14.49 17.42
N TRP A 356 -0.37 15.58 17.36
CA TRP A 356 0.76 15.86 18.25
C TRP A 356 0.47 15.70 19.75
N PRO A 357 -0.66 16.19 20.31
CA PRO A 357 -0.90 16.04 21.75
C PRO A 357 -0.86 14.58 22.22
N LEU A 358 -1.41 13.66 21.42
CA LEU A 358 -1.38 12.23 21.72
C LEU A 358 0.07 11.69 21.73
N TRP A 359 0.88 12.11 20.76
CA TRP A 359 2.27 11.67 20.64
C TRP A 359 3.18 12.25 21.72
N VAL A 360 2.99 13.52 22.08
CA VAL A 360 3.72 14.19 23.16
C VAL A 360 3.43 13.53 24.50
N GLU A 361 2.17 13.17 24.76
CA GLU A 361 1.79 12.44 25.97
C GLU A 361 2.32 11.00 25.98
N GLY A 362 2.32 10.35 24.80
CA GLY A 362 2.77 8.97 24.63
C GLY A 362 4.28 8.77 24.72
N PHE A 363 5.10 9.72 24.24
CA PHE A 363 6.54 9.55 24.13
C PHE A 363 7.23 9.24 25.48
N PRO A 364 6.96 9.95 26.59
CA PRO A 364 7.51 9.57 27.90
C PRO A 364 7.07 8.18 28.37
N ARG A 365 5.84 7.74 28.05
CA ARG A 365 5.36 6.39 28.37
C ARG A 365 6.08 5.31 27.54
N LEU A 366 6.36 5.59 26.27
CA LEU A 366 7.18 4.70 25.44
C LEU A 366 8.58 4.52 26.05
N LEU A 367 9.23 5.61 26.47
CA LEU A 367 10.55 5.55 27.11
C LEU A 367 10.50 4.69 28.38
N GLU A 368 9.51 4.91 29.24
CA GLU A 368 9.32 4.13 30.46
C GLU A 368 9.03 2.65 30.18
N TRP A 369 8.20 2.35 29.19
CA TRP A 369 7.95 0.98 28.74
C TRP A 369 9.20 0.29 28.19
N TRP A 370 10.05 1.01 27.46
CA TRP A 370 11.29 0.45 26.92
C TRP A 370 12.25 0.10 28.06
N GLY A 371 12.49 1.02 28.98
CA GLY A 371 13.34 0.78 30.15
C GLY A 371 12.74 -0.18 31.19
N SER A 372 11.47 -0.57 31.07
CA SER A 372 10.88 -1.59 31.94
C SER A 372 11.52 -2.98 31.72
N ASP A 373 12.22 -3.19 30.59
CA ASP A 373 12.94 -4.43 30.30
C ASP A 373 14.29 -4.51 31.04
N PRO A 374 14.50 -5.52 31.90
CA PRO A 374 15.83 -5.80 32.45
C PRO A 374 16.93 -5.93 31.39
N ALA A 375 16.60 -6.46 30.20
CA ALA A 375 17.57 -6.67 29.13
C ALA A 375 18.13 -5.35 28.57
N VAL A 376 17.36 -4.26 28.65
CA VAL A 376 17.81 -2.93 28.19
C VAL A 376 18.93 -2.40 29.10
N PHE A 377 18.80 -2.57 30.42
CA PHE A 377 19.84 -2.21 31.38
C PHE A 377 21.05 -3.14 31.30
N ALA A 378 20.82 -4.45 31.18
CA ALA A 378 21.89 -5.43 31.05
C ALA A 378 22.76 -5.16 29.80
N ALA A 379 22.13 -4.81 28.68
CA ALA A 379 22.79 -4.49 27.41
C ALA A 379 23.65 -3.21 27.43
N VAL A 380 23.57 -2.42 28.49
CA VAL A 380 24.48 -1.28 28.74
C VAL A 380 25.37 -1.49 29.97
N GLY A 381 25.40 -2.69 30.54
CA GLY A 381 26.22 -3.03 31.71
C GLY A 381 25.72 -2.45 33.03
N LEU A 382 24.42 -2.15 33.14
CA LEU A 382 23.80 -1.63 34.35
C LEU A 382 22.86 -2.68 35.00
N PRO A 383 22.68 -2.66 36.32
CA PRO A 383 21.67 -3.49 36.96
C PRO A 383 20.26 -3.05 36.51
N PRO A 384 19.29 -3.99 36.44
CA PRO A 384 17.92 -3.65 36.12
C PRO A 384 17.29 -2.76 37.20
N ARG A 385 16.21 -2.06 36.85
CA ARG A 385 15.47 -1.21 37.77
C ARG A 385 14.80 -2.06 38.86
N ALA A 386 14.66 -1.52 40.06
CA ALA A 386 14.12 -2.25 41.22
C ALA A 386 12.66 -2.71 41.04
N ASP A 387 11.90 -2.09 40.14
CA ASP A 387 10.51 -2.41 39.78
C ASP A 387 10.40 -3.09 38.41
N SER A 388 11.51 -3.41 37.72
CA SER A 388 11.48 -4.15 36.46
C SER A 388 10.92 -5.55 36.69
N THR A 389 9.87 -5.91 35.94
CA THR A 389 9.27 -7.25 36.04
C THR A 389 10.05 -8.20 35.13
N THR A 390 10.71 -9.22 35.70
CA THR A 390 11.29 -10.31 34.93
C THR A 390 10.18 -11.17 34.34
N ALA A 391 10.09 -11.26 33.02
CA ALA A 391 9.37 -12.36 32.39
C ALA A 391 10.10 -13.68 32.72
N PRO A 392 9.41 -14.74 33.16
CA PRO A 392 10.07 -15.97 33.56
C PRO A 392 10.65 -16.70 32.35
N THR A 393 11.98 -16.79 32.27
CA THR A 393 12.68 -17.73 31.39
C THR A 393 12.50 -19.15 31.93
N ALA A 394 11.96 -20.04 31.11
CA ALA A 394 11.88 -21.46 31.40
C ALA A 394 13.26 -22.11 31.31
N SER A 395 13.59 -22.89 32.35
CA SER A 395 14.68 -23.90 32.46
C SER A 395 16.05 -23.40 32.91
N GLU A 396 16.45 -23.67 34.16
CA GLU A 396 17.16 -24.91 34.56
C GLU A 396 17.33 -25.06 36.10
N THR A 397 17.09 -26.31 36.55
CA THR A 397 17.67 -27.07 37.70
C THR A 397 17.47 -26.67 39.19
N ALA A 398 16.54 -27.43 39.81
CA ALA A 398 16.69 -28.29 41.01
C ALA A 398 17.59 -27.87 42.20
N GLY A 399 16.99 -27.78 43.40
CA GLY A 399 17.73 -27.93 44.66
C GLY A 399 17.06 -27.52 45.98
N THR A 400 16.18 -28.39 46.50
CA THR A 400 16.00 -28.73 47.95
C THR A 400 15.16 -27.84 48.90
N ALA A 401 14.24 -28.56 49.59
CA ALA A 401 13.72 -28.41 50.96
C ALA A 401 12.41 -27.63 51.22
N ALA A 402 11.38 -28.40 51.61
CA ALA A 402 10.09 -28.01 52.24
C ALA A 402 10.24 -27.94 53.79
N PRO A 403 9.19 -27.86 54.65
CA PRO A 403 7.74 -27.64 54.46
C PRO A 403 7.05 -26.69 55.50
N GLY A 404 5.76 -26.38 55.29
CA GLY A 404 4.83 -25.84 56.30
C GLY A 404 3.95 -24.71 55.73
N ALA A 405 2.66 -24.57 55.98
CA ALA A 405 1.72 -25.27 56.84
C ALA A 405 0.30 -25.09 56.26
N SER A 406 -0.58 -26.02 56.66
CA SER A 406 -2.03 -26.07 56.47
C SER A 406 -2.80 -24.80 56.86
N GLY A 407 -3.90 -24.52 56.13
CA GLY A 407 -4.94 -23.57 56.55
C GLY A 407 -6.14 -23.63 55.61
N GLU A 408 -7.21 -24.29 56.05
CA GLU A 408 -8.47 -24.51 55.35
C GLU A 408 -9.34 -23.23 55.23
N ALA A 409 -10.15 -23.22 54.17
CA ALA A 409 -11.55 -22.80 54.09
C ALA A 409 -11.99 -21.38 54.54
N SER A 410 -12.54 -20.63 53.59
CA SER A 410 -13.98 -20.32 53.62
C SER A 410 -14.47 -19.88 52.24
N ALA A 411 -15.53 -20.55 51.80
CA ALA A 411 -16.38 -20.14 50.70
C ALA A 411 -17.33 -19.05 51.20
N ASP A 412 -17.65 -18.09 50.36
CA ASP A 412 -19.06 -17.77 50.13
C ASP A 412 -19.27 -17.15 48.75
N ALA A 413 -20.36 -17.63 48.15
CA ALA A 413 -20.74 -17.46 46.77
C ALA A 413 -21.66 -16.24 46.57
N ALA A 414 -21.59 -15.65 45.38
CA ALA A 414 -22.76 -15.04 44.75
C ALA A 414 -22.69 -15.26 43.24
N ALA A 415 -23.62 -16.09 42.77
CA ALA A 415 -23.81 -16.50 41.39
C ALA A 415 -24.71 -15.50 40.62
N ALA A 416 -24.42 -15.31 39.33
CA ALA A 416 -25.39 -14.99 38.27
C ALA A 416 -24.70 -15.25 36.91
N SER A 417 -24.83 -16.46 36.36
CA SER A 417 -25.79 -16.87 35.32
C SER A 417 -25.15 -16.93 33.93
N ALA A 418 -24.75 -18.14 33.59
CA ALA A 418 -24.31 -18.57 32.27
C ALA A 418 -25.49 -18.69 31.30
N GLY A 419 -25.29 -18.24 30.05
CA GLY A 419 -26.05 -18.66 28.88
C GLY A 419 -25.12 -19.41 27.94
N ALA A 420 -25.35 -20.71 27.79
CA ALA A 420 -24.56 -21.61 26.95
C ALA A 420 -24.88 -21.43 25.45
N ALA A 421 -23.84 -21.49 24.61
CA ALA A 421 -23.95 -21.68 23.16
C ALA A 421 -23.32 -23.03 22.76
N PRO A 422 -23.89 -23.78 21.81
CA PRO A 422 -23.49 -25.16 21.51
C PRO A 422 -22.21 -25.22 20.63
N PRO A 423 -21.53 -26.38 20.56
CA PRO A 423 -20.29 -26.53 19.81
C PRO A 423 -20.58 -26.71 18.31
N ALA A 424 -19.87 -25.97 17.46
CA ALA A 424 -19.90 -26.14 16.00
C ALA A 424 -18.79 -27.12 15.55
N PRO A 425 -19.03 -27.94 14.51
CA PRO A 425 -18.22 -29.10 14.17
C PRO A 425 -16.94 -28.76 13.40
N ALA A 426 -15.96 -29.66 13.51
CA ALA A 426 -14.72 -29.65 12.76
C ALA A 426 -14.94 -29.93 11.26
N GLY A 427 -14.17 -29.24 10.42
CA GLY A 427 -13.88 -29.65 9.05
C GLY A 427 -14.56 -28.87 7.93
N ALA A 428 -14.00 -27.71 7.55
CA ALA A 428 -14.11 -27.16 6.20
C ALA A 428 -12.85 -26.33 5.89
N PRO A 429 -12.26 -26.44 4.69
CA PRO A 429 -11.12 -25.61 4.31
C PRO A 429 -11.56 -24.15 4.22
N ALA A 430 -10.71 -23.24 4.72
CA ALA A 430 -10.91 -21.81 4.58
C ALA A 430 -11.11 -21.46 3.09
N PRO A 431 -12.16 -20.70 2.71
CA PRO A 431 -12.33 -20.31 1.34
C PRO A 431 -11.24 -19.29 1.00
N THR A 432 -10.44 -19.58 -0.01
CA THR A 432 -9.80 -18.55 -0.81
C THR A 432 -10.93 -17.71 -1.41
N ALA A 433 -11.26 -16.60 -0.75
CA ALA A 433 -12.32 -15.71 -1.20
C ALA A 433 -11.86 -15.01 -2.50
N GLY A 434 -12.02 -15.71 -3.62
CA GLY A 434 -12.11 -15.08 -4.93
C GLY A 434 -13.26 -14.06 -4.92
N PRO A 435 -13.26 -13.09 -5.85
CA PRO A 435 -14.39 -12.16 -5.98
C PRO A 435 -15.67 -12.98 -6.03
N GLY A 436 -16.66 -12.62 -5.19
CA GLY A 436 -17.94 -13.32 -5.13
C GLY A 436 -18.51 -13.54 -6.53
N LEU A 437 -19.28 -14.61 -6.74
CA LEU A 437 -19.69 -15.05 -8.09
C LEU A 437 -20.19 -13.92 -9.01
N PHE A 438 -20.86 -12.91 -8.42
CA PHE A 438 -21.43 -11.73 -9.09
C PHE A 438 -20.69 -10.40 -8.81
N ALA A 439 -19.53 -10.42 -8.17
CA ALA A 439 -18.70 -9.22 -7.99
C ALA A 439 -18.16 -8.70 -9.34
N PRO A 440 -17.65 -7.46 -9.43
CA PRO A 440 -17.15 -6.88 -10.68
C PRO A 440 -16.04 -7.68 -11.38
N GLY A 441 -15.35 -8.58 -10.68
CA GLY A 441 -14.36 -9.53 -11.22
C GLY A 441 -14.75 -11.01 -11.07
N GLY A 442 -16.00 -11.30 -10.70
CA GLY A 442 -16.49 -12.67 -10.48
C GLY A 442 -16.71 -13.45 -11.77
N ALA A 443 -16.57 -14.78 -11.72
CA ALA A 443 -16.67 -15.66 -12.88
C ALA A 443 -18.01 -15.56 -13.63
N ALA A 444 -19.14 -15.35 -12.92
CA ALA A 444 -20.43 -15.17 -13.58
C ALA A 444 -20.54 -13.81 -14.28
N THR A 445 -20.01 -12.74 -13.69
CA THR A 445 -19.96 -11.40 -14.30
C THR A 445 -19.11 -11.41 -15.58
N ILE A 446 -17.92 -12.00 -15.54
CA ILE A 446 -17.05 -12.18 -16.71
C ILE A 446 -17.79 -13.00 -17.77
N GLY A 447 -18.33 -14.17 -17.40
CA GLY A 447 -19.05 -15.07 -18.29
C GLY A 447 -20.25 -14.42 -18.99
N LEU A 448 -21.06 -13.67 -18.25
CA LEU A 448 -22.22 -12.93 -18.78
C LEU A 448 -21.79 -11.80 -19.72
N SER A 449 -20.79 -10.99 -19.34
CA SER A 449 -20.31 -9.88 -20.17
C SER A 449 -19.69 -10.35 -21.49
N VAL A 450 -18.89 -11.42 -21.45
CA VAL A 450 -18.23 -11.99 -22.64
C VAL A 450 -19.26 -12.64 -23.54
N SER A 451 -20.21 -13.40 -22.97
CA SER A 451 -21.28 -14.04 -23.74
C SER A 451 -22.18 -13.01 -24.42
N ALA A 452 -22.53 -11.91 -23.74
CA ALA A 452 -23.32 -10.82 -24.29
C ALA A 452 -22.56 -10.10 -25.44
N ALA A 453 -21.27 -9.81 -25.26
CA ALA A 453 -20.44 -9.21 -26.30
C ALA A 453 -20.30 -10.12 -27.53
N VAL A 454 -20.01 -11.40 -27.33
CA VAL A 454 -19.90 -12.39 -28.41
C VAL A 454 -21.22 -12.55 -29.15
N LEU A 455 -22.34 -12.66 -28.44
CA LEU A 455 -23.66 -12.77 -29.04
C LEU A 455 -24.00 -11.53 -29.88
N ALA A 456 -23.72 -10.33 -29.38
CA ALA A 456 -23.95 -9.07 -30.09
C ALA A 456 -23.12 -8.98 -31.39
N VAL A 457 -21.84 -9.36 -31.33
CA VAL A 457 -20.95 -9.47 -32.50
C VAL A 457 -21.48 -10.47 -33.51
N VAL A 458 -21.86 -11.67 -33.07
CA VAL A 458 -22.38 -12.73 -33.95
C VAL A 458 -23.69 -12.28 -34.63
N VAL A 459 -24.59 -11.60 -33.91
CA VAL A 459 -25.84 -11.09 -34.48
C VAL A 459 -25.59 -10.04 -35.55
N LEU A 460 -24.69 -9.08 -35.30
CA LEU A 460 -24.28 -8.05 -36.26
C LEU A 460 -23.65 -8.65 -37.51
N LEU A 461 -22.77 -9.64 -37.34
CA LEU A 461 -22.05 -10.29 -38.44
C LEU A 461 -22.96 -11.19 -39.28
N ARG A 462 -23.88 -11.94 -38.65
CA ARG A 462 -24.72 -12.95 -39.32
C ARG A 462 -25.98 -12.38 -39.95
N ARG A 463 -26.77 -11.60 -39.21
CA ARG A 463 -28.07 -11.15 -39.71
C ARG A 463 -27.95 -9.96 -40.64
N GLY A 464 -26.92 -9.13 -40.44
CA GLY A 464 -26.98 -7.77 -40.92
C GLY A 464 -28.24 -7.06 -40.40
N PRO A 465 -28.32 -5.75 -40.51
CA PRO A 465 -29.33 -5.01 -39.79
C PRO A 465 -30.57 -4.89 -40.69
N VAL A 466 -31.68 -5.47 -40.21
CA VAL A 466 -33.05 -5.48 -40.77
C VAL A 466 -33.17 -4.80 -42.13
N ARG A 467 -33.32 -5.60 -43.19
CA ARG A 467 -33.93 -5.07 -44.41
C ARG A 467 -35.37 -4.76 -44.07
N ALA A 468 -35.74 -3.47 -44.11
CA ALA A 468 -37.14 -3.15 -44.30
C ALA A 468 -37.55 -3.82 -45.62
N ARG A 469 -38.31 -4.92 -45.55
CA ARG A 469 -39.10 -5.35 -46.69
C ARG A 469 -40.02 -4.18 -46.98
N ALA A 470 -39.69 -3.41 -48.01
CA ALA A 470 -40.71 -2.66 -48.71
C ALA A 470 -41.55 -3.72 -49.44
N ASP A 471 -42.44 -4.39 -48.70
CA ASP A 471 -43.56 -5.07 -49.32
C ASP A 471 -44.42 -3.96 -49.89
N GLY A 472 -44.07 -3.56 -51.11
CA GLY A 472 -45.00 -2.92 -52.02
C GLY A 472 -46.08 -3.93 -52.32
N GLY A 473 -47.03 -4.06 -51.38
CA GLY A 473 -48.31 -4.70 -51.64
C GLY A 473 -48.90 -4.02 -52.86
N ARG A 474 -48.93 -4.77 -53.97
CA ARG A 474 -49.67 -4.46 -55.18
C ARG A 474 -51.16 -4.61 -54.83
N GLU A 475 -51.69 -3.75 -53.97
CA GLU A 475 -53.13 -3.55 -53.94
C GLU A 475 -53.52 -2.60 -55.06
N ARG A 476 -54.46 -3.10 -55.87
CA ARG A 476 -54.99 -2.46 -57.06
C ARG A 476 -55.41 -1.02 -56.76
N GLY A 477 -54.83 -0.08 -57.51
CA GLY A 477 -55.54 1.13 -57.91
C GLY A 477 -55.77 2.23 -56.87
N ARG A 478 -54.76 2.66 -56.10
CA ARG A 478 -54.75 4.06 -55.58
C ARG A 478 -53.32 4.52 -55.29
N ARG A 479 -52.85 5.54 -56.02
CA ARG A 479 -51.58 6.22 -55.72
C ARG A 479 -51.72 7.02 -54.43
N VAL A 480 -51.46 6.39 -53.28
CA VAL A 480 -51.31 7.13 -52.03
C VAL A 480 -50.00 7.92 -52.12
N ARG A 481 -50.09 9.27 -52.21
CA ARG A 481 -48.93 10.16 -52.08
C ARG A 481 -48.43 10.07 -50.64
N ILE A 482 -47.52 9.14 -50.38
CA ILE A 482 -46.78 9.09 -49.12
C ILE A 482 -46.01 10.43 -48.99
N GLY A 483 -46.24 11.20 -47.93
CA GLY A 483 -45.58 12.49 -47.72
C GLY A 483 -44.04 12.37 -47.65
N ALA A 484 -43.31 13.42 -48.05
CA ALA A 484 -41.84 13.41 -48.07
C ALA A 484 -41.22 13.05 -46.70
N ALA A 485 -41.88 13.42 -45.60
CA ALA A 485 -41.49 13.07 -44.24
C ALA A 485 -41.50 11.55 -43.98
N ARG A 486 -42.55 10.84 -44.41
CA ARG A 486 -42.67 9.38 -44.24
C ARG A 486 -41.67 8.61 -45.10
N ARG A 487 -41.32 9.15 -46.28
CA ARG A 487 -40.23 8.62 -47.14
C ARG A 487 -38.83 8.83 -46.54
N ARG A 488 -38.58 9.96 -45.87
CA ARG A 488 -37.33 10.17 -45.12
C ARG A 488 -37.26 9.25 -43.90
N ALA A 489 -38.34 9.14 -43.12
CA ALA A 489 -38.42 8.25 -41.96
C ALA A 489 -38.16 6.78 -42.33
N ALA A 490 -38.72 6.29 -43.46
CA ALA A 490 -38.49 4.93 -43.95
C ALA A 490 -37.03 4.66 -44.38
N LYS A 491 -36.24 5.68 -44.70
CA LYS A 491 -34.80 5.57 -45.03
C LYS A 491 -33.91 5.77 -43.80
N CYS A 492 -34.32 6.60 -42.85
CA CYS A 492 -33.56 6.90 -41.63
C CYS A 492 -33.70 5.81 -40.56
N LEU A 493 -34.88 5.17 -40.44
CA LEU A 493 -35.13 4.15 -39.41
C LEU A 493 -34.18 2.94 -39.50
N PRO A 494 -33.90 2.35 -40.67
CA PRO A 494 -32.94 1.25 -40.78
C PRO A 494 -31.51 1.68 -40.47
N TRP A 495 -31.14 2.93 -40.73
CA TRP A 495 -29.82 3.47 -40.40
C TRP A 495 -29.68 3.73 -38.90
N ALA A 496 -30.73 4.24 -38.24
CA ALA A 496 -30.73 4.46 -36.79
C ALA A 496 -30.63 3.14 -36.01
N VAL A 497 -31.39 2.11 -36.42
CA VAL A 497 -31.31 0.76 -35.82
C VAL A 497 -29.91 0.16 -35.98
N ARG A 498 -29.21 0.47 -37.08
CA ARG A 498 -27.84 0.03 -37.35
C ARG A 498 -26.82 0.70 -36.46
N ALA A 499 -26.89 2.01 -36.38
CA ALA A 499 -26.02 2.80 -35.53
C ALA A 499 -26.19 2.35 -34.08
N LEU A 500 -27.42 2.18 -33.62
CA LEU A 500 -27.73 1.67 -32.29
C LEU A 500 -27.11 0.29 -32.03
N GLY A 501 -27.23 -0.64 -32.99
CA GLY A 501 -26.65 -1.98 -32.86
C GLY A 501 -25.12 -1.97 -32.78
N VAL A 502 -24.46 -1.16 -33.61
CA VAL A 502 -22.99 -1.01 -33.59
C VAL A 502 -22.53 -0.37 -32.28
N THR A 503 -23.19 0.70 -31.83
CA THR A 503 -22.88 1.38 -30.57
C THR A 503 -23.08 0.46 -29.37
N ALA A 504 -24.21 -0.24 -29.28
CA ALA A 504 -24.49 -1.18 -28.19
C ALA A 504 -23.46 -2.31 -28.13
N THR A 505 -23.02 -2.81 -29.28
CA THR A 505 -22.01 -3.87 -29.36
C THR A 505 -20.63 -3.38 -28.97
N ALA A 506 -20.25 -2.17 -29.40
CA ALA A 506 -19.02 -1.53 -28.97
C ALA A 506 -19.00 -1.37 -27.44
N LEU A 507 -20.09 -0.88 -26.83
CA LEU A 507 -20.21 -0.74 -25.38
C LEU A 507 -20.15 -2.08 -24.65
N LEU A 508 -20.82 -3.13 -25.14
CA LEU A 508 -20.75 -4.46 -24.53
C LEU A 508 -19.34 -5.06 -24.57
N ILE A 509 -18.59 -4.86 -25.67
CA ILE A 509 -17.18 -5.25 -25.77
C ILE A 509 -16.35 -4.45 -24.75
N CYS A 510 -16.61 -3.14 -24.62
CA CYS A 510 -15.91 -2.30 -23.65
C CYS A 510 -16.10 -2.80 -22.22
N VAL A 511 -17.36 -3.08 -21.85
CA VAL A 511 -17.72 -3.62 -20.53
C VAL A 511 -17.04 -4.97 -20.29
N ALA A 512 -17.06 -5.88 -21.27
CA ALA A 512 -16.41 -7.18 -21.14
C ALA A 512 -14.88 -7.05 -20.94
N VAL A 513 -14.22 -6.18 -21.70
CA VAL A 513 -12.78 -5.91 -21.55
C VAL A 513 -12.48 -5.28 -20.20
N ALA A 514 -13.28 -4.30 -19.75
CA ALA A 514 -13.11 -3.66 -18.46
C ALA A 514 -13.29 -4.65 -17.29
N VAL A 515 -14.28 -5.54 -17.37
CA VAL A 515 -14.52 -6.60 -16.38
C VAL A 515 -13.37 -7.61 -16.35
N ILE A 516 -12.83 -8.02 -17.51
CA ILE A 516 -11.66 -8.90 -17.58
C ILE A 516 -10.41 -8.22 -17.02
N ALA A 517 -10.17 -6.97 -17.37
CA ALA A 517 -9.05 -6.19 -16.84
C ALA A 517 -9.17 -6.00 -15.33
N ASN A 518 -10.40 -5.77 -14.83
CA ASN A 518 -10.69 -5.71 -13.40
C ASN A 518 -10.45 -7.04 -12.69
N ALA A 519 -10.83 -8.17 -13.30
CA ALA A 519 -10.57 -9.49 -12.75
C ALA A 519 -9.07 -9.83 -12.70
N ALA A 520 -8.30 -9.38 -13.70
CA ALA A 520 -6.85 -9.59 -13.75
C ALA A 520 -6.08 -8.65 -12.80
N GLY A 521 -6.51 -7.39 -12.68
CA GLY A 521 -5.83 -6.37 -11.86
C GLY A 521 -6.36 -6.25 -10.43
N GLY A 522 -7.57 -6.74 -10.14
CA GLY A 522 -8.19 -6.67 -8.82
C GLY A 522 -8.56 -5.26 -8.37
N PHE A 523 -8.88 -4.35 -9.31
CA PHE A 523 -9.09 -2.92 -9.03
C PHE A 523 -10.36 -2.65 -8.20
N TYR A 524 -11.46 -3.37 -8.46
CA TYR A 524 -12.74 -3.24 -7.78
C TYR A 524 -13.23 -4.60 -7.29
N THR A 525 -13.55 -4.67 -6.01
CA THR A 525 -13.94 -5.90 -5.32
C THR A 525 -15.44 -5.97 -5.07
N THR A 526 -16.10 -4.82 -4.97
CA THR A 526 -17.55 -4.69 -4.83
C THR A 526 -18.12 -3.72 -5.88
N TRP A 527 -19.42 -3.84 -6.18
CA TRP A 527 -20.11 -2.86 -7.04
C TRP A 527 -20.23 -1.47 -6.40
N HIS A 528 -20.07 -1.39 -5.07
CA HIS A 528 -20.04 -0.11 -4.37
C HIS A 528 -18.78 0.69 -4.73
N ASP A 529 -17.63 0.02 -4.85
CA ASP A 529 -16.35 0.63 -5.27
C ASP A 529 -16.45 1.24 -6.68
N VAL A 530 -17.26 0.63 -7.55
CA VAL A 530 -17.51 1.11 -8.92
C VAL A 530 -18.45 2.32 -8.94
N ALA A 531 -19.39 2.40 -7.98
CA ALA A 531 -20.38 3.47 -7.90
C ALA A 531 -19.82 4.79 -7.32
N LEU A 532 -18.67 4.74 -6.65
CA LEU A 532 -18.02 5.89 -6.01
C LEU A 532 -17.04 6.65 -6.93
N LEU A 533 -17.01 6.35 -8.23
CA LEU A 533 -16.21 7.11 -9.19
C LEU A 533 -16.64 8.59 -9.20
N PRO A 534 -15.72 9.57 -9.06
CA PRO A 534 -16.05 10.97 -9.27
C PRO A 534 -16.46 11.18 -10.72
N GLY A 535 -17.62 11.82 -10.92
CA GLY A 535 -18.22 12.11 -12.22
C GLY A 535 -17.41 13.08 -13.06
#